data_AF-C1EAT5-F1
#
_entry.id   AF-C1EAT5-F1
#
_cell.length_a   1.000
_cell.length_b   1.000
_cell.length_c   1.000
_cell.angle_alpha   90.00
_cell.angle_beta   90.00
_cell.angle_gamma   90.00
#
_symmetry.space_group_name_H-M   'P 1'
#
loop_
_entity.id
_entity.type
_entity.pdbx_description
1 polymer ?
#
loop_
_entity_poly.entity_id
_entity_poly.type
_entity_poly.pdbx_seq_one_letter_code
_entity_poly.pdbx_strand_id
1 'polypeptide(L)'
;MDEQQEAKRRKLEALEAKMGGAPPPQAVRPAKMPNLPAVAPTPVSSAPTAAGASEEQTRSPFVCDANDVVQFRLVRTEADMDAAEVFEPEFTHQVFRDDETVFGYRDLEIKIFMSANLFKTLVEISYAEKVKSVLNPADDIMAMLKAHLGDDVFTDRDLFIETLRKDAAAPVPGGGGVVVSTWKTTGADGVEYVDTARVFRLSDPEIYPWHARFEPMILFYIDGASAVDSEDTRWLLFAVIRTRADDADDASWSLVSFATVYEFFVYPSSTRARLSQIVVLPPHQRAGLGSKMLGAVREYCVANGFADFTVEDPTPQLQRLRDAADVRAMTNAPEVMAAVRTCAMAAAALPRHVPAGTGGTAASDEGKGVLEMPRAAAKFARDELKICAPQAARCWEALLYMTAKKAGAPDDSPAAAAFQELVIRRLKALHCSDARRDAGSKRVYNHAQGRDDREFVMCRGVAGGQAPDMEEDGDKADPAEVLADYFHDTMSNLAWLASAVKI
;
A
#
# COMPACT_ATOMS: atom_id res chain seq x y z
N MET A 1 -22.97 -10.72 4.93
CA MET A 1 -21.73 -11.21 5.54
C MET A 1 -21.06 -12.19 4.59
N ASP A 2 -21.78 -13.19 4.07
CA ASP A 2 -21.28 -14.16 3.07
C ASP A 2 -20.71 -13.55 1.79
N GLU A 3 -21.34 -12.52 1.22
CA GLU A 3 -20.90 -11.95 -0.08
C GLU A 3 -19.54 -11.23 0.00
N GLN A 4 -19.17 -10.71 1.18
CA GLN A 4 -17.86 -10.08 1.41
C GLN A 4 -16.77 -11.12 1.69
N GLN A 5 -17.09 -12.21 2.39
CA GLN A 5 -16.16 -13.33 2.58
C GLN A 5 -15.93 -14.08 1.26
N GLU A 6 -16.97 -14.28 0.44
CA GLU A 6 -16.84 -14.91 -0.87
C GLU A 6 -16.06 -14.01 -1.85
N ALA A 7 -16.23 -12.68 -1.77
CA ALA A 7 -15.41 -11.73 -2.53
C ALA A 7 -13.94 -11.72 -2.08
N LYS A 8 -13.66 -11.82 -0.77
CA LYS A 8 -12.29 -11.98 -0.24
C LYS A 8 -11.67 -13.30 -0.74
N ARG A 9 -12.42 -14.40 -0.70
CA ARG A 9 -11.94 -15.73 -1.12
C ARG A 9 -11.65 -15.82 -2.61
N ARG A 10 -12.53 -15.27 -3.47
CA ARG A 10 -12.27 -15.18 -4.92
C ARG A 10 -11.06 -14.31 -5.25
N LYS A 11 -10.81 -13.28 -4.44
CA LYS A 11 -9.66 -12.39 -4.62
C LYS A 11 -8.36 -13.07 -4.17
N LEU A 12 -8.41 -13.89 -3.12
CA LEU A 12 -7.30 -14.72 -2.65
C LEU A 12 -6.97 -15.85 -3.64
N GLU A 13 -7.98 -16.58 -4.13
CA GLU A 13 -7.82 -17.64 -5.15
C GLU A 13 -7.24 -17.06 -6.47
N ALA A 14 -7.61 -15.83 -6.84
CA ALA A 14 -7.04 -15.13 -7.99
C ALA A 14 -5.60 -14.60 -7.77
N LEU A 15 -5.17 -14.46 -6.51
CA LEU A 15 -3.82 -14.07 -6.11
C LEU A 15 -2.91 -15.31 -6.02
N GLU A 16 -3.39 -16.41 -5.45
CA GLU A 16 -2.69 -17.70 -5.41
C GLU A 16 -2.44 -18.25 -6.83
N ALA A 17 -3.41 -18.13 -7.73
CA ALA A 17 -3.24 -18.50 -9.14
C ALA A 17 -2.16 -17.66 -9.86
N LYS A 18 -1.84 -16.46 -9.36
CA LYS A 18 -0.77 -15.59 -9.89
C LYS A 18 0.59 -15.83 -9.24
N MET A 19 0.64 -16.49 -8.08
CA MET A 19 1.87 -16.72 -7.30
C MET A 19 2.39 -18.17 -7.40
N GLY A 20 2.02 -18.90 -8.46
CA GLY A 20 2.60 -20.21 -8.78
C GLY A 20 4.07 -20.14 -9.21
N GLY A 21 4.95 -19.68 -8.31
CA GLY A 21 6.40 -19.64 -8.44
C GLY A 21 7.03 -20.27 -7.19
N ALA A 22 8.10 -21.03 -7.39
CA ALA A 22 8.77 -21.85 -6.38
C ALA A 22 9.16 -21.07 -5.10
N PRO A 23 9.25 -21.74 -3.93
CA PRO A 23 9.60 -21.08 -2.68
C PRO A 23 10.97 -20.38 -2.76
N PRO A 24 11.14 -19.21 -2.09
CA PRO A 24 12.39 -18.46 -2.12
C PRO A 24 13.57 -19.26 -1.56
N PRO A 25 14.80 -19.05 -2.05
CA PRO A 25 15.96 -19.82 -1.64
C PRO A 25 16.28 -19.60 -0.16
N GLN A 26 16.22 -20.68 0.61
CA GLN A 26 16.65 -20.70 2.01
C GLN A 26 18.15 -20.38 2.12
N ALA A 27 18.49 -19.47 3.03
CA ALA A 27 19.87 -19.17 3.38
C ALA A 27 20.61 -20.41 3.89
N VAL A 28 21.71 -20.77 3.22
CA VAL A 28 22.54 -21.94 3.52
C VAL A 28 23.38 -21.72 4.79
N ARG A 29 23.36 -22.68 5.72
CA ARG A 29 24.48 -22.99 6.64
C ARG A 29 24.62 -24.50 6.89
N PRO A 30 25.82 -25.01 7.27
CA PRO A 30 26.35 -26.27 6.73
C PRO A 30 26.20 -27.51 7.63
N ALA A 31 26.52 -28.65 6.98
CA ALA A 31 26.92 -29.99 7.46
C ALA A 31 25.84 -31.07 7.67
N LYS A 32 25.72 -31.91 6.62
CA LYS A 32 25.34 -33.33 6.52
C LYS A 32 24.86 -34.07 7.79
N MET A 33 23.69 -34.70 7.66
CA MET A 33 23.33 -35.97 8.31
C MET A 33 22.69 -36.95 7.30
N PRO A 34 22.72 -38.28 7.57
CA PRO A 34 22.68 -39.32 6.52
C PRO A 34 21.28 -39.75 6.07
N ASN A 35 21.19 -40.21 4.82
CA ASN A 35 20.00 -40.76 4.15
C ASN A 35 19.43 -42.00 4.84
N LEU A 36 18.10 -42.05 4.95
CA LEU A 36 17.31 -43.26 5.22
C LEU A 36 16.26 -43.46 4.10
N PRO A 37 15.85 -44.72 3.82
CA PRO A 37 15.34 -45.13 2.51
C PRO A 37 13.87 -44.81 2.26
N ALA A 38 13.56 -44.57 0.98
CA ALA A 38 12.23 -44.29 0.44
C ALA A 38 11.27 -45.48 0.57
N VAL A 39 10.01 -45.19 0.95
CA VAL A 39 8.89 -46.11 0.88
C VAL A 39 8.01 -45.71 -0.31
N ALA A 40 7.76 -46.68 -1.20
CA ALA A 40 6.97 -46.51 -2.43
C ALA A 40 5.46 -46.37 -2.15
N PRO A 41 4.70 -45.64 -2.99
CA PRO A 41 3.26 -45.54 -2.84
C PRO A 41 2.57 -46.80 -3.40
N THR A 42 1.57 -47.31 -2.67
CA THR A 42 0.65 -48.34 -3.16
C THR A 42 -0.65 -47.68 -3.67
N PRO A 43 -1.26 -48.17 -4.76
CA PRO A 43 -2.42 -47.55 -5.38
C PRO A 43 -3.72 -48.07 -4.75
N VAL A 44 -4.73 -47.21 -4.60
CA VAL A 44 -6.11 -47.68 -4.34
C VAL A 44 -7.08 -47.06 -5.34
N SER A 45 -7.92 -47.95 -5.83
CA SER A 45 -8.89 -47.91 -6.93
C SER A 45 -10.04 -46.91 -6.76
N SER A 46 -10.63 -46.55 -7.90
CA SER A 46 -11.75 -45.64 -8.11
C SER A 46 -13.16 -46.22 -7.84
N ALA A 47 -14.00 -45.36 -7.24
CA ALA A 47 -15.43 -45.08 -7.51
C ALA A 47 -16.53 -46.12 -7.14
N PRO A 48 -17.84 -45.75 -7.13
CA PRO A 48 -18.52 -44.55 -6.55
C PRO A 48 -19.90 -44.86 -5.89
N THR A 49 -20.44 -43.97 -5.03
CA THR A 49 -21.89 -43.54 -4.93
C THR A 49 -22.10 -42.72 -3.63
N ALA A 50 -22.41 -41.42 -3.71
CA ALA A 50 -23.74 -40.78 -3.83
C ALA A 50 -24.49 -40.60 -2.49
N ALA A 51 -24.51 -39.36 -1.97
CA ALA A 51 -25.71 -38.61 -1.57
C ALA A 51 -25.30 -37.37 -0.76
N GLY A 52 -25.92 -36.23 -1.07
CA GLY A 52 -25.58 -34.92 -0.53
C GLY A 52 -25.78 -34.79 0.98
N ALA A 53 -24.77 -34.19 1.60
CA ALA A 53 -24.90 -33.36 2.78
C ALA A 53 -23.99 -32.15 2.51
N SER A 54 -24.52 -30.96 2.67
CA SER A 54 -23.75 -29.72 2.71
C SER A 54 -22.60 -29.89 3.71
N GLU A 55 -21.36 -29.85 3.24
CA GLU A 55 -20.18 -29.81 4.10
C GLU A 55 -20.08 -28.45 4.80
N GLU A 56 -20.89 -28.23 5.83
CA GLU A 56 -20.36 -27.55 7.01
C GLU A 56 -19.34 -28.54 7.61
N GLN A 57 -18.10 -28.50 7.11
CA GLN A 57 -16.98 -29.09 7.82
C GLN A 57 -16.97 -28.44 9.20
N THR A 58 -17.39 -29.19 10.22
CA THR A 58 -17.23 -28.78 11.62
C THR A 58 -15.76 -28.52 11.84
N ARG A 59 -15.33 -27.25 11.70
CA ARG A 59 -13.98 -26.80 12.02
C ARG A 59 -13.67 -27.35 13.41
N SER A 60 -12.49 -27.95 13.56
CA SER A 60 -12.02 -28.41 14.87
C SER A 60 -12.22 -27.27 15.87
N PRO A 61 -12.84 -27.50 17.04
CA PRO A 61 -13.10 -26.44 18.01
C PRO A 61 -11.83 -25.85 18.63
N PHE A 62 -10.66 -26.33 18.19
CA PHE A 62 -9.34 -25.87 18.59
C PHE A 62 -8.58 -25.15 17.46
N VAL A 63 -9.23 -24.86 16.33
CA VAL A 63 -8.66 -24.03 15.25
C VAL A 63 -9.49 -22.77 15.17
N CYS A 64 -8.85 -21.65 15.51
CA CYS A 64 -9.46 -20.33 15.45
C CYS A 64 -8.97 -19.59 14.21
N ASP A 65 -9.86 -18.80 13.60
CA ASP A 65 -9.46 -17.81 12.60
C ASP A 65 -8.77 -16.66 13.35
N ALA A 66 -7.52 -16.37 13.00
CA ALA A 66 -6.69 -15.38 13.68
C ALA A 66 -7.28 -13.97 13.54
N ASN A 67 -7.94 -13.66 12.42
CA ASN A 67 -8.56 -12.35 12.22
C ASN A 67 -9.77 -12.14 13.13
N ASP A 68 -10.49 -13.22 13.49
CA ASP A 68 -11.68 -13.15 14.35
C ASP A 68 -11.35 -13.08 15.86
N VAL A 69 -10.17 -13.58 16.27
CA VAL A 69 -9.80 -13.69 17.69
C VAL A 69 -8.83 -12.61 18.17
N VAL A 70 -8.17 -11.89 17.25
CA VAL A 70 -7.24 -10.80 17.57
C VAL A 70 -7.99 -9.47 17.60
N GLN A 71 -7.92 -8.77 18.73
CA GLN A 71 -8.58 -7.49 18.95
C GLN A 71 -7.58 -6.45 19.42
N PHE A 72 -7.57 -5.30 18.77
CA PHE A 72 -6.74 -4.16 19.14
C PHE A 72 -7.56 -3.05 19.81
N ARG A 73 -6.92 -2.32 20.73
CA ARG A 73 -7.43 -1.06 21.30
C ARG A 73 -6.30 -0.04 21.44
N LEU A 74 -6.57 1.21 21.05
CA LEU A 74 -5.71 2.35 21.37
C LEU A 74 -6.20 2.98 22.68
N VAL A 75 -5.36 3.00 23.70
CA VAL A 75 -5.76 3.41 25.06
C VAL A 75 -4.90 4.56 25.59
N ARG A 76 -5.51 5.50 26.31
CA ARG A 76 -4.79 6.57 27.03
C ARG A 76 -4.88 6.40 28.54
N THR A 77 -6.01 5.88 29.00
CA THR A 77 -6.35 5.72 30.41
C THR A 77 -6.79 4.29 30.68
N GLU A 78 -6.85 3.94 31.96
CA GLU A 78 -7.42 2.66 32.41
C GLU A 78 -8.87 2.46 31.94
N ALA A 79 -9.67 3.54 31.91
CA ALA A 79 -11.06 3.46 31.45
C ALA A 79 -11.16 3.08 29.95
N ASP A 80 -10.17 3.47 29.14
CA ASP A 80 -10.14 3.16 27.70
C ASP A 80 -9.94 1.67 27.44
N MET A 81 -9.36 0.93 28.39
CA MET A 81 -9.20 -0.53 28.29
C MET A 81 -10.55 -1.21 28.01
N ASP A 82 -11.64 -0.70 28.59
CA ASP A 82 -12.98 -1.24 28.39
C ASP A 82 -13.80 -0.39 27.41
N ALA A 83 -13.60 0.94 27.39
CA ALA A 83 -14.43 1.87 26.62
C ALA A 83 -13.93 2.20 25.20
N ALA A 84 -12.64 2.04 24.89
CA ALA A 84 -12.11 2.35 23.56
C ALA A 84 -12.74 1.48 22.47
N GLU A 85 -12.76 1.99 21.24
CA GLU A 85 -13.20 1.22 20.08
C GLU A 85 -12.27 0.01 19.87
N VAL A 86 -12.88 -1.17 19.71
CA VAL A 86 -12.19 -2.39 19.28
C VAL A 86 -12.04 -2.34 17.77
N PHE A 87 -10.87 -2.73 17.29
CA PHE A 87 -10.65 -2.94 15.86
C PHE A 87 -9.86 -4.22 15.62
N GLU A 88 -10.09 -4.83 14.47
CA GLU A 88 -9.58 -6.14 14.07
C GLU A 88 -8.52 -5.99 12.97
N PRO A 89 -7.56 -6.93 12.85
CA PRO A 89 -6.62 -6.93 11.74
C PRO A 89 -7.32 -7.22 10.39
N GLU A 90 -6.73 -6.73 9.29
CA GLU A 90 -7.16 -7.13 7.93
C GLU A 90 -6.42 -8.40 7.46
N PHE A 91 -5.18 -8.57 7.94
CA PHE A 91 -4.30 -9.69 7.64
C PHE A 91 -3.65 -10.18 8.93
N THR A 92 -3.44 -11.49 9.01
CA THR A 92 -2.68 -12.11 10.09
C THR A 92 -1.68 -13.13 9.59
N HIS A 93 -1.63 -13.41 8.28
CA HIS A 93 -0.82 -14.51 7.75
C HIS A 93 0.69 -14.38 8.03
N GLN A 94 1.20 -13.15 8.14
CA GLN A 94 2.61 -12.91 8.47
C GLN A 94 2.94 -13.17 9.96
N VAL A 95 1.93 -13.23 10.83
CA VAL A 95 2.08 -13.43 12.28
C VAL A 95 1.58 -14.83 12.70
N PHE A 96 0.47 -15.28 12.12
CA PHE A 96 -0.29 -16.47 12.50
C PHE A 96 -0.50 -17.39 11.30
N ARG A 97 0.58 -18.01 10.81
CA ARG A 97 0.61 -19.02 9.73
C ARG A 97 0.05 -18.51 8.39
N ASP A 98 0.41 -19.16 7.29
CA ASP A 98 -0.04 -18.72 5.96
C ASP A 98 -1.58 -18.79 5.79
N ASP A 99 -2.26 -19.65 6.56
CA ASP A 99 -3.71 -19.85 6.50
C ASP A 99 -4.51 -18.97 7.50
N GLU A 100 -3.84 -18.04 8.20
CA GLU A 100 -4.46 -17.12 9.16
C GLU A 100 -5.19 -17.85 10.31
N THR A 101 -4.60 -18.94 10.81
CA THR A 101 -5.18 -19.73 11.89
C THR A 101 -4.31 -19.81 13.13
N VAL A 102 -4.97 -19.96 14.28
CA VAL A 102 -4.34 -20.31 15.56
C VAL A 102 -4.84 -21.66 16.03
N PHE A 103 -3.92 -22.60 16.22
CA PHE A 103 -4.22 -23.96 16.65
C PHE A 103 -4.04 -24.17 18.16
N GLY A 104 -4.92 -24.99 18.72
CA GLY A 104 -4.79 -25.59 20.03
C GLY A 104 -5.61 -24.91 21.13
N TYR A 105 -6.52 -23.99 20.79
CA TYR A 105 -7.30 -23.21 21.75
C TYR A 105 -8.78 -23.21 21.39
N ARG A 106 -9.63 -23.39 22.41
CA ARG A 106 -11.09 -23.21 22.30
C ARG A 106 -11.50 -21.90 22.95
N ASP A 107 -12.43 -21.19 22.32
CA ASP A 107 -12.93 -19.87 22.75
C ASP A 107 -11.77 -18.89 22.99
N LEU A 108 -10.81 -18.89 22.06
CA LEU A 108 -9.63 -18.04 22.13
C LEU A 108 -10.00 -16.58 21.93
N GLU A 109 -9.42 -15.72 22.76
CA GLU A 109 -9.47 -14.27 22.62
C GLU A 109 -8.07 -13.69 22.90
N ILE A 110 -7.56 -12.89 21.96
CA ILE A 110 -6.27 -12.22 22.04
C ILE A 110 -6.52 -10.71 22.02
N LYS A 111 -6.40 -10.06 23.18
CA LYS A 111 -6.55 -8.60 23.31
C LYS A 111 -5.17 -7.94 23.32
N ILE A 112 -4.99 -6.98 22.43
CA ILE A 112 -3.76 -6.21 22.28
C ILE A 112 -4.09 -4.73 22.54
N PHE A 113 -3.64 -4.23 23.69
CA PHE A 113 -3.82 -2.84 24.08
C PHE A 113 -2.54 -2.07 23.77
N MET A 114 -2.65 -0.96 23.04
CA MET A 114 -1.52 -0.11 22.67
C MET A 114 -1.73 1.28 23.24
N SER A 115 -0.74 1.82 23.95
CA SER A 115 -0.81 3.20 24.42
C SER A 115 -0.88 4.15 23.22
N ALA A 116 -1.88 5.03 23.19
CA ALA A 116 -2.19 5.81 21.99
C ALA A 116 -1.11 6.84 21.61
N ASN A 117 -0.16 7.13 22.51
CA ASN A 117 1.00 7.99 22.28
C ASN A 117 2.25 7.17 21.87
N LEU A 118 2.81 6.44 22.83
CA LEU A 118 4.10 5.77 22.70
C LEU A 118 4.00 4.35 22.16
N PHE A 119 2.81 3.78 21.95
CA PHE A 119 2.61 2.42 21.44
C PHE A 119 3.20 1.32 22.32
N LYS A 120 3.31 1.56 23.63
CA LYS A 120 3.62 0.47 24.57
C LYS A 120 2.46 -0.52 24.55
N THR A 121 2.76 -1.81 24.52
CA THR A 121 1.78 -2.84 24.17
C THR A 121 1.58 -3.84 25.28
N LEU A 122 0.34 -4.07 25.69
CA LEU A 122 -0.09 -5.16 26.56
C LEU A 122 -0.81 -6.23 25.73
N VAL A 123 -0.48 -7.50 25.98
CA VAL A 123 -1.17 -8.65 25.39
C VAL A 123 -1.86 -9.45 26.50
N GLU A 124 -3.17 -9.61 26.38
CA GLU A 124 -3.98 -10.48 27.23
C GLU A 124 -4.53 -11.63 26.37
N ILE A 125 -4.24 -12.88 26.75
CA ILE A 125 -4.72 -14.08 26.05
C ILE A 125 -5.63 -14.84 27.00
N SER A 126 -6.85 -15.12 26.55
CA SER A 126 -7.80 -15.96 27.28
C SER A 126 -8.38 -17.05 26.39
N TYR A 127 -8.73 -18.19 26.98
CA TYR A 127 -9.29 -19.35 26.29
C TYR A 127 -10.02 -20.25 27.29
N ALA A 128 -11.02 -20.99 26.84
CA ALA A 128 -11.72 -21.98 27.64
C ALA A 128 -10.90 -23.26 27.82
N GLU A 129 -10.28 -23.75 26.74
CA GLU A 129 -9.49 -24.97 26.75
C GLU A 129 -8.23 -24.84 25.87
N LYS A 130 -7.14 -25.49 26.28
CA LYS A 130 -5.87 -25.58 25.53
C LYS A 130 -5.46 -27.04 25.34
N VAL A 131 -5.08 -27.40 24.11
CA VAL A 131 -4.60 -28.74 23.74
C VAL A 131 -3.31 -29.07 24.51
N LYS A 132 -3.25 -30.29 25.08
CA LYS A 132 -2.11 -30.82 25.84
C LYS A 132 -1.40 -31.97 25.12
N SER A 133 -1.21 -31.83 23.80
CA SER A 133 -0.52 -32.83 22.98
C SER A 133 0.97 -32.50 22.87
N VAL A 134 1.83 -33.49 23.07
CA VAL A 134 3.28 -33.36 22.86
C VAL A 134 3.63 -33.49 21.37
N LEU A 135 2.86 -34.28 20.62
CA LEU A 135 3.09 -34.54 19.18
C LEU A 135 2.62 -33.39 18.29
N ASN A 136 1.61 -32.64 18.75
CA ASN A 136 1.08 -31.48 18.04
C ASN A 136 0.67 -30.43 19.08
N PRO A 137 1.63 -29.68 19.65
CA PRO A 137 1.35 -28.68 20.68
C PRO A 137 0.50 -27.53 20.13
N ALA A 138 -0.23 -26.87 21.03
CA ALA A 138 -0.90 -25.62 20.73
C ALA A 138 0.12 -24.52 20.36
N ASP A 139 -0.29 -23.59 19.51
CA ASP A 139 0.57 -22.49 19.07
C ASP A 139 1.04 -21.62 20.25
N ASP A 140 2.29 -21.20 20.21
CA ASP A 140 2.81 -20.23 21.16
C ASP A 140 2.50 -18.81 20.67
N ILE A 141 1.27 -18.38 20.95
CA ILE A 141 0.73 -17.07 20.57
C ILE A 141 1.64 -15.93 21.04
N MET A 142 2.17 -16.02 22.27
CA MET A 142 3.07 -14.99 22.80
C MET A 142 4.39 -14.96 22.05
N ALA A 143 4.98 -16.11 21.72
CA ALA A 143 6.21 -16.15 20.94
C ALA A 143 6.00 -15.61 19.51
N MET A 144 4.88 -15.98 18.85
CA MET A 144 4.49 -15.45 17.54
C MET A 144 4.36 -13.93 17.56
N LEU A 145 3.65 -13.38 18.55
CA LEU A 145 3.49 -11.94 18.70
C LEU A 145 4.81 -11.23 19.02
N LYS A 146 5.62 -11.77 19.94
CA LYS A 146 6.92 -11.18 20.35
C LYS A 146 7.95 -11.16 19.23
N ALA A 147 7.88 -12.09 18.27
CA ALA A 147 8.73 -12.08 17.09
C ALA A 147 8.62 -10.77 16.28
N HIS A 148 7.48 -10.07 16.40
CA HIS A 148 7.21 -8.81 15.69
C HIS A 148 7.06 -7.61 16.63
N LEU A 149 6.36 -7.76 17.76
CA LEU A 149 6.13 -6.68 18.74
C LEU A 149 7.34 -6.42 19.65
N GLY A 150 8.32 -7.33 19.67
CA GLY A 150 9.47 -7.30 20.56
C GLY A 150 9.19 -7.85 21.95
N ASP A 151 10.25 -7.95 22.76
CA ASP A 151 10.20 -8.56 24.10
C ASP A 151 9.59 -7.67 25.18
N ASP A 152 9.50 -6.36 24.94
CA ASP A 152 9.01 -5.34 25.88
C ASP A 152 7.48 -5.30 26.01
N VAL A 153 6.77 -6.28 25.44
CA VAL A 153 5.31 -6.41 25.60
C VAL A 153 4.94 -6.75 27.03
N PHE A 154 3.97 -6.01 27.57
CA PHE A 154 3.40 -6.27 28.88
C PHE A 154 2.50 -7.51 28.81
N THR A 155 2.50 -8.30 29.88
CA THR A 155 1.50 -9.36 30.15
C THR A 155 0.81 -9.15 31.51
N ASP A 156 1.23 -8.12 32.24
CA ASP A 156 0.66 -7.70 33.51
C ASP A 156 -0.12 -6.39 33.28
N ARG A 157 -1.44 -6.45 33.50
CA ARG A 157 -2.36 -5.34 33.25
C ARG A 157 -2.10 -4.17 34.21
N ASP A 158 -1.81 -4.44 35.48
CA ASP A 158 -1.62 -3.40 36.49
C ASP A 158 -0.33 -2.62 36.21
N LEU A 159 0.74 -3.31 35.83
CA LEU A 159 2.01 -2.69 35.42
C LEU A 159 1.84 -1.84 34.15
N PHE A 160 1.04 -2.31 33.20
CA PHE A 160 0.72 -1.54 31.99
C PHE A 160 -0.07 -0.26 32.34
N ILE A 161 -1.07 -0.36 33.22
CA ILE A 161 -1.86 0.79 33.68
C ILE A 161 -0.98 1.80 34.44
N GLU A 162 -0.07 1.35 35.30
CA GLU A 162 0.91 2.24 35.96
C GLU A 162 1.76 2.98 34.93
N THR A 163 2.20 2.25 33.89
CA THR A 163 2.98 2.82 32.78
C THR A 163 2.18 3.85 31.98
N LEU A 164 0.90 3.60 31.68
CA LEU A 164 0.01 4.57 31.02
C LEU A 164 -0.07 5.88 31.80
N ARG A 165 -0.23 5.80 33.14
CA ARG A 165 -0.30 6.99 34.00
C ARG A 165 1.03 7.75 34.01
N LYS A 166 2.16 7.04 34.06
CA LYS A 166 3.51 7.64 34.05
C LYS A 166 3.81 8.35 32.73
N ASP A 167 3.41 7.75 31.62
CA ASP A 167 3.71 8.25 30.27
C ASP A 167 2.65 9.23 29.73
N ALA A 168 1.62 9.55 30.52
CA ALA A 168 0.49 10.39 30.08
C ALA A 168 0.94 11.78 29.57
N ALA A 169 2.02 12.33 30.14
CA ALA A 169 2.61 13.61 29.77
C ALA A 169 3.98 13.46 29.06
N ALA A 170 4.31 12.26 28.56
CA ALA A 170 5.55 12.05 27.83
C ALA A 170 5.57 12.91 26.56
N PRO A 171 6.68 13.61 26.24
CA PRO A 171 6.75 14.41 25.02
C PRO A 171 6.79 13.50 23.79
N VAL A 172 6.44 14.07 22.62
CA VAL A 172 6.72 13.42 21.34
C VAL A 172 8.24 13.19 21.21
N PRO A 173 8.70 11.96 20.90
CA PRO A 173 10.14 11.65 20.79
C PRO A 173 10.90 12.54 19.79
N GLY A 174 12.24 12.60 19.92
CA GLY A 174 13.13 13.35 19.01
C GLY A 174 12.80 14.85 18.91
N GLY A 175 12.48 15.46 20.05
CA GLY A 175 12.12 16.88 20.14
C GLY A 175 10.86 17.28 19.37
N GLY A 176 9.98 16.32 19.04
CA GLY A 176 8.76 16.56 18.28
C GLY A 176 8.94 16.65 16.76
N GLY A 177 10.15 16.48 16.24
CA GLY A 177 10.41 16.45 14.79
C GLY A 177 10.07 17.75 14.06
N VAL A 178 10.18 17.70 12.73
CA VAL A 178 9.91 18.87 11.88
C VAL A 178 8.43 18.91 11.52
N VAL A 179 7.71 19.96 11.92
CA VAL A 179 6.32 20.19 11.53
C VAL A 179 6.25 20.50 10.04
N VAL A 180 5.40 19.78 9.31
CA VAL A 180 5.15 19.99 7.88
C VAL A 180 3.80 20.68 7.66
N SER A 181 2.75 20.15 8.27
CA SER A 181 1.38 20.64 8.09
C SER A 181 0.57 20.45 9.35
N THR A 182 -0.44 21.31 9.55
CA THR A 182 -1.38 21.22 10.68
C THR A 182 -2.81 21.40 10.19
N TRP A 183 -3.73 20.61 10.72
CA TRP A 183 -5.15 20.64 10.38
C TRP A 183 -6.02 20.57 11.62
N LYS A 184 -7.20 21.20 11.56
CA LYS A 184 -8.26 20.96 12.53
C LYS A 184 -9.06 19.72 12.11
N THR A 185 -9.47 18.94 13.09
CA THR A 185 -10.32 17.77 12.89
C THR A 185 -11.32 17.67 14.03
N THR A 186 -12.61 17.58 13.70
CA THR A 186 -13.66 17.25 14.66
C THR A 186 -13.75 15.73 14.79
N GLY A 187 -13.61 15.21 16.00
CA GLY A 187 -13.81 13.80 16.30
C GLY A 187 -15.28 13.39 16.20
N ALA A 188 -15.53 12.08 16.18
CA ALA A 188 -16.90 11.54 16.18
C ALA A 188 -17.66 11.90 17.48
N ASP A 189 -16.92 12.16 18.56
CA ASP A 189 -17.39 12.66 19.85
C ASP A 189 -17.70 14.17 19.85
N GLY A 190 -17.49 14.86 18.72
CA GLY A 190 -17.66 16.31 18.60
C GLY A 190 -16.51 17.13 19.21
N VAL A 191 -15.46 16.47 19.70
CA VAL A 191 -14.27 17.16 20.22
C VAL A 191 -13.45 17.72 19.07
N GLU A 192 -12.98 18.95 19.23
CA GLU A 192 -12.04 19.55 18.29
C GLU A 192 -10.62 19.11 18.60
N TYR A 193 -9.91 18.67 17.56
CA TYR A 193 -8.52 18.23 17.61
C TYR A 193 -7.65 19.04 16.65
N VAL A 194 -6.36 19.06 16.97
CA VAL A 194 -5.30 19.54 16.10
C VAL A 194 -4.46 18.35 15.66
N ASP A 195 -4.48 18.05 14.36
CA ASP A 195 -3.64 17.04 13.73
C ASP A 195 -2.42 17.71 13.12
N THR A 196 -1.22 17.30 13.52
CA THR A 196 0.03 17.84 13.03
C THR A 196 0.88 16.75 12.41
N ALA A 197 1.15 16.85 11.11
CA ALA A 197 2.11 15.99 10.42
C ALA A 197 3.54 16.45 10.73
N ARG A 198 4.33 15.54 11.28
CA ARG A 198 5.73 15.75 11.66
C ARG A 198 6.62 14.76 10.93
N VAL A 199 7.82 15.20 10.57
CA VAL A 199 8.83 14.38 9.90
C VAL A 199 10.01 14.15 10.83
N PHE A 200 10.46 12.91 10.85
CA PHE A 200 11.58 12.42 11.62
C PHE A 200 12.51 11.61 10.72
N ARG A 201 13.76 11.49 11.14
CA ARG A 201 14.74 10.57 10.54
C ARG A 201 14.67 9.25 11.31
N LEU A 202 14.44 8.12 10.64
CA LEU A 202 14.33 6.84 11.37
C LEU A 202 15.66 6.42 12.02
N SER A 203 16.79 6.76 11.41
CA SER A 203 18.12 6.50 11.99
C SER A 203 18.44 7.32 13.25
N ASP A 204 17.53 8.19 13.70
CA ASP A 204 17.67 8.89 14.97
C ASP A 204 17.44 7.90 16.13
N PRO A 205 18.41 7.75 17.06
CA PRO A 205 18.31 6.81 18.17
C PRO A 205 17.14 7.09 19.14
N GLU A 206 16.58 8.30 19.14
CA GLU A 206 15.36 8.61 19.92
C GLU A 206 14.07 8.21 19.18
N ILE A 207 14.13 8.03 17.86
CA ILE A 207 12.97 7.78 17.01
C ILE A 207 12.78 6.30 16.70
N TYR A 208 13.85 5.58 16.38
CA TYR A 208 13.73 4.16 16.04
C TYR A 208 13.04 3.33 17.13
N PRO A 209 13.37 3.45 18.43
CA PRO A 209 12.69 2.69 19.48
C PRO A 209 11.19 3.00 19.56
N TRP A 210 10.76 4.20 19.18
CA TRP A 210 9.34 4.54 19.10
C TRP A 210 8.69 3.95 17.86
N HIS A 211 9.33 4.07 16.69
CA HIS A 211 8.87 3.44 15.45
C HIS A 211 8.70 1.92 15.58
N ALA A 212 9.69 1.24 16.15
CA ALA A 212 9.69 -0.21 16.34
C ALA A 212 8.46 -0.73 17.11
N ARG A 213 7.82 0.11 17.94
CA ARG A 213 6.60 -0.27 18.67
C ARG A 213 5.32 -0.23 17.83
N PHE A 214 5.28 0.56 16.77
CA PHE A 214 4.10 0.68 15.90
C PHE A 214 4.32 0.21 14.47
N GLU A 215 5.57 -0.01 14.05
CA GLU A 215 5.91 -0.64 12.78
C GLU A 215 5.17 -1.98 12.58
N PRO A 216 5.03 -2.87 13.58
CA PRO A 216 4.33 -4.14 13.40
C PRO A 216 2.87 -4.00 12.95
N MET A 217 2.26 -2.81 13.11
CA MET A 217 0.94 -2.53 12.55
C MET A 217 0.88 -2.72 11.04
N ILE A 218 1.99 -2.56 10.30
CA ILE A 218 1.99 -2.80 8.85
C ILE A 218 1.64 -4.26 8.52
N LEU A 219 2.03 -5.23 9.35
CA LEU A 219 1.78 -6.67 9.12
C LEU A 219 0.30 -7.00 9.19
N PHE A 220 -0.49 -6.18 9.90
CA PHE A 220 -1.92 -6.39 10.10
C PHE A 220 -2.81 -5.65 9.08
N TYR A 221 -2.26 -4.70 8.31
CA TYR A 221 -3.05 -3.82 7.42
C TYR A 221 -2.43 -3.61 6.03
N ILE A 222 -1.23 -4.13 5.77
CA ILE A 222 -0.55 -4.04 4.48
C ILE A 222 -0.08 -5.45 4.11
N ASP A 223 -0.75 -6.03 3.12
CA ASP A 223 -0.38 -7.33 2.55
C ASP A 223 1.03 -7.28 1.95
N GLY A 224 1.87 -8.28 2.25
CA GLY A 224 3.26 -8.34 1.80
C GLY A 224 4.20 -7.31 2.41
N ALA A 225 3.85 -6.69 3.55
CA ALA A 225 4.71 -5.72 4.20
C ALA A 225 6.00 -6.35 4.77
N SER A 226 7.06 -5.54 4.84
CA SER A 226 8.33 -5.88 5.47
C SER A 226 8.85 -4.70 6.29
N ALA A 227 9.52 -4.98 7.40
CA ALA A 227 10.18 -3.96 8.22
C ALA A 227 11.22 -3.17 7.41
N VAL A 228 11.44 -1.90 7.77
CA VAL A 228 12.45 -1.04 7.15
C VAL A 228 13.80 -1.15 7.87
N ASP A 229 14.89 -0.93 7.13
CA ASP A 229 16.22 -0.85 7.71
C ASP A 229 16.41 0.49 8.44
N SER A 230 16.37 0.44 9.77
CA SER A 230 16.51 1.62 10.62
C SER A 230 17.90 2.25 10.61
N GLU A 231 18.94 1.51 10.20
CA GLU A 231 20.30 2.05 10.12
C GLU A 231 20.49 2.90 8.85
N ASP A 232 19.65 2.70 7.82
CA ASP A 232 19.69 3.52 6.61
C ASP A 232 19.12 4.92 6.88
N THR A 233 20.04 5.88 6.88
CA THR A 233 19.76 7.32 7.03
C THR A 233 18.83 7.90 5.97
N ARG A 234 18.43 7.19 4.93
CA ARG A 234 17.50 7.71 3.89
C ARG A 234 16.03 7.49 4.21
N TRP A 235 15.72 6.76 5.28
CA TRP A 235 14.36 6.60 5.73
C TRP A 235 13.86 7.80 6.55
N LEU A 236 12.74 8.34 6.10
CA LEU A 236 11.95 9.33 6.81
C LEU A 236 10.70 8.67 7.38
N LEU A 237 10.37 9.03 8.62
CA LEU A 237 9.09 8.74 9.25
C LEU A 237 8.23 10.01 9.21
N PHE A 238 7.07 9.91 8.60
CA PHE A 238 5.99 10.87 8.76
C PHE A 238 5.03 10.34 9.81
N ALA A 239 4.78 11.12 10.86
CA ALA A 239 3.82 10.79 11.92
C ALA A 239 2.82 11.92 12.07
N VAL A 240 1.53 11.59 12.08
CA VAL A 240 0.47 12.55 12.42
C VAL A 240 0.18 12.43 13.90
N ILE A 241 0.47 13.52 14.61
CA ILE A 241 0.23 13.67 16.04
C ILE A 241 -1.06 14.45 16.25
N ARG A 242 -1.98 13.87 17.01
CA ARG A 242 -3.26 14.47 17.38
C ARG A 242 -3.22 14.96 18.83
N THR A 243 -3.48 16.25 19.04
CA THR A 243 -3.74 16.84 20.35
C THR A 243 -5.17 17.38 20.40
N ARG A 244 -5.74 17.50 21.60
CA ARG A 244 -7.04 18.16 21.74
C ARG A 244 -6.86 19.66 21.56
N ALA A 245 -7.79 20.32 20.90
CA ALA A 245 -7.69 21.76 20.65
C ALA A 245 -7.84 22.62 21.92
N ASP A 246 -8.41 22.05 22.99
CA ASP A 246 -8.54 22.68 24.31
C ASP A 246 -7.37 22.39 25.26
N ASP A 247 -6.43 21.53 24.85
CA ASP A 247 -5.22 21.22 25.61
C ASP A 247 -4.12 22.22 25.24
N ALA A 248 -4.07 23.33 25.98
CA ALA A 248 -3.16 24.44 25.72
C ALA A 248 -1.67 24.09 25.80
N ASP A 249 -1.33 23.01 26.52
CA ASP A 249 0.05 22.55 26.72
C ASP A 249 0.44 21.42 25.75
N ASP A 250 -0.47 20.99 24.87
CA ASP A 250 -0.31 19.80 24.00
C ASP A 250 0.16 18.56 24.82
N ALA A 251 -0.19 18.50 26.10
CA ALA A 251 0.35 17.54 27.05
C ALA A 251 -0.17 16.12 26.76
N SER A 252 -1.38 16.00 26.23
CA SER A 252 -1.99 14.74 25.82
C SER A 252 -2.09 14.63 24.29
N TRP A 253 -1.22 13.80 23.72
CA TRP A 253 -1.18 13.54 22.28
C TRP A 253 -1.41 12.07 21.95
N SER A 254 -1.73 11.79 20.68
CA SER A 254 -1.79 10.43 20.12
C SER A 254 -1.17 10.40 18.75
N LEU A 255 -0.50 9.29 18.42
CA LEU A 255 -0.16 8.96 17.06
C LEU A 255 -1.42 8.40 16.38
N VAL A 256 -1.88 9.03 15.30
CA VAL A 256 -3.12 8.62 14.60
C VAL A 256 -2.87 8.02 13.22
N SER A 257 -1.70 8.28 12.65
CA SER A 257 -1.27 7.76 11.36
C SER A 257 0.24 7.90 11.23
N PHE A 258 0.87 6.97 10.50
CA PHE A 258 2.27 7.07 10.11
C PHE A 258 2.47 6.67 8.64
N ALA A 259 3.58 7.11 8.08
CA ALA A 259 4.07 6.68 6.79
C ALA A 259 5.59 6.67 6.77
N THR A 260 6.19 5.75 6.01
CA THR A 260 7.62 5.70 5.75
C THR A 260 7.90 6.16 4.32
N VAL A 261 8.91 7.02 4.16
CA VAL A 261 9.32 7.57 2.87
C VAL A 261 10.82 7.36 2.71
N TYR A 262 11.22 6.77 1.59
CA TYR A 262 12.62 6.60 1.25
C TYR A 262 13.12 7.69 0.29
N GLU A 263 14.31 8.19 0.56
CA GLU A 263 15.00 9.19 -0.26
C GLU A 263 15.89 8.52 -1.33
N PHE A 264 15.33 8.25 -2.51
CA PHE A 264 16.08 7.68 -3.64
C PHE A 264 16.94 8.72 -4.34
N PHE A 265 18.23 8.42 -4.51
CA PHE A 265 19.11 9.24 -5.34
C PHE A 265 18.65 9.24 -6.81
N VAL A 266 18.57 10.43 -7.40
CA VAL A 266 18.28 10.66 -8.81
C VAL A 266 19.49 11.36 -9.43
N TYR A 267 20.19 10.65 -10.31
CA TYR A 267 21.34 11.21 -11.03
C TYR A 267 20.96 12.52 -11.79
N PRO A 268 21.84 13.54 -11.80
CA PRO A 268 23.18 13.56 -11.20
C PRO A 268 23.23 14.01 -9.74
N SER A 269 22.20 14.66 -9.21
CA SER A 269 22.31 15.39 -7.94
C SER A 269 20.99 15.67 -7.24
N SER A 270 19.93 14.94 -7.59
CA SER A 270 18.60 15.13 -7.02
C SER A 270 18.16 13.92 -6.19
N THR A 271 17.02 14.05 -5.54
CA THR A 271 16.43 13.02 -4.69
C THR A 271 14.96 12.87 -5.04
N ARG A 272 14.45 11.64 -5.08
CA ARG A 272 13.05 11.29 -5.26
C ARG A 272 12.53 10.70 -3.96
N ALA A 273 11.37 11.19 -3.53
CA ALA A 273 10.66 10.59 -2.42
C ALA A 273 9.87 9.38 -2.93
N ARG A 274 9.98 8.24 -2.25
CA ARG A 274 9.07 7.10 -2.45
C ARG A 274 8.39 6.76 -1.15
N LEU A 275 7.08 6.98 -1.07
CA LEU A 275 6.28 6.45 0.04
C LEU A 275 6.26 4.94 -0.08
N SER A 276 6.71 4.27 0.99
CA SER A 276 6.77 2.82 1.09
C SER A 276 5.55 2.32 1.85
N GLN A 277 5.44 2.63 3.13
CA GLN A 277 4.29 2.23 3.95
C GLN A 277 3.44 3.45 4.32
N ILE A 278 2.12 3.28 4.41
CA ILE A 278 1.20 4.26 4.97
C ILE A 278 0.08 3.56 5.72
N VAL A 279 -0.08 3.91 6.99
CA VAL A 279 -1.16 3.40 7.85
C VAL A 279 -1.86 4.58 8.49
N VAL A 280 -3.18 4.66 8.29
CA VAL A 280 -4.07 5.41 9.18
C VAL A 280 -4.65 4.38 10.13
N LEU A 281 -4.45 4.56 11.43
CA LEU A 281 -4.91 3.59 12.40
C LEU A 281 -6.44 3.44 12.31
N PRO A 282 -7.01 2.22 12.45
CA PRO A 282 -8.41 1.97 12.13
C PRO A 282 -9.42 2.93 12.78
N PRO A 283 -9.31 3.29 14.09
CA PRO A 283 -10.23 4.25 14.73
C PRO A 283 -10.18 5.68 14.16
N HIS A 284 -9.23 5.96 13.28
CA HIS A 284 -9.00 7.28 12.69
C HIS A 284 -9.14 7.28 11.16
N GLN A 285 -9.52 6.14 10.57
CA GLN A 285 -9.77 6.03 9.14
C GLN A 285 -11.03 6.79 8.72
N ARG A 286 -11.19 6.97 7.39
CA ARG A 286 -12.34 7.66 6.76
C ARG A 286 -12.56 9.12 7.19
N ALA A 287 -11.68 9.71 8.00
CA ALA A 287 -11.69 11.12 8.40
C ALA A 287 -10.80 12.03 7.52
N GLY A 288 -10.39 11.55 6.34
CA GLY A 288 -9.54 12.31 5.40
C GLY A 288 -8.04 12.34 5.74
N LEU A 289 -7.61 11.74 6.86
CA LEU A 289 -6.21 11.71 7.31
C LEU A 289 -5.23 11.15 6.26
N GLY A 290 -5.59 10.07 5.56
CA GLY A 290 -4.72 9.53 4.50
C GLY A 290 -4.46 10.53 3.37
N SER A 291 -5.47 11.31 2.97
CA SER A 291 -5.30 12.36 1.95
C SER A 291 -4.45 13.51 2.48
N LYS A 292 -4.64 13.89 3.75
CA LYS A 292 -3.85 14.92 4.43
C LYS A 292 -2.38 14.48 4.53
N MET A 293 -2.10 13.22 4.86
CA MET A 293 -0.76 12.63 4.89
C MET A 293 -0.07 12.70 3.52
N LEU A 294 -0.75 12.28 2.44
CA LEU A 294 -0.21 12.40 1.08
C LEU A 294 0.09 13.87 0.70
N GLY A 295 -0.76 14.80 1.16
CA GLY A 295 -0.54 16.24 1.02
C GLY A 295 0.70 16.71 1.77
N ALA A 296 0.87 16.33 3.03
CA ALA A 296 2.04 16.68 3.84
C ALA A 296 3.34 16.12 3.23
N VAL A 297 3.36 14.87 2.77
CA VAL A 297 4.54 14.31 2.07
C VAL A 297 4.87 15.14 0.83
N ARG A 298 3.86 15.57 0.06
CA ARG A 298 4.05 16.45 -1.10
C ARG A 298 4.59 17.82 -0.71
N GLU A 299 4.03 18.45 0.32
CA GLU A 299 4.50 19.75 0.85
C GLU A 299 5.96 19.67 1.29
N TYR A 300 6.33 18.59 2.00
CA TYR A 300 7.72 18.31 2.37
C TYR A 300 8.61 18.15 1.13
N CYS A 301 8.15 17.42 0.10
CA CYS A 301 8.90 17.26 -1.16
C CYS A 301 9.14 18.59 -1.89
N VAL A 302 8.14 19.49 -1.89
CA VAL A 302 8.27 20.84 -2.45
C VAL A 302 9.29 21.64 -1.65
N ALA A 303 9.14 21.70 -0.33
CA ALA A 303 9.99 22.49 0.56
C ALA A 303 11.47 22.07 0.50
N ASN A 304 11.74 20.77 0.29
CA ASN A 304 13.09 20.20 0.26
C ASN A 304 13.63 19.96 -1.16
N GLY A 305 12.96 20.45 -2.21
CA GLY A 305 13.49 20.42 -3.57
C GLY A 305 13.62 19.02 -4.19
N PHE A 306 12.75 18.07 -3.80
CA PHE A 306 12.73 16.74 -4.41
C PHE A 306 12.38 16.81 -5.91
N ALA A 307 12.90 15.85 -6.68
CA ALA A 307 12.62 15.71 -8.11
C ALA A 307 11.13 15.44 -8.37
N ASP A 308 10.57 14.47 -7.65
CA ASP A 308 9.15 14.12 -7.64
C ASP A 308 8.84 13.19 -6.45
N PHE A 309 7.56 12.90 -6.30
CA PHE A 309 7.01 12.00 -5.29
C PHE A 309 6.40 10.76 -5.96
N THR A 310 6.86 9.58 -5.53
CA THR A 310 6.41 8.25 -5.98
C THR A 310 5.83 7.45 -4.83
N VAL A 311 5.10 6.38 -5.14
CA VAL A 311 4.53 5.44 -4.16
C VAL A 311 4.93 4.05 -4.62
N GLU A 312 5.41 3.24 -3.69
CA GLU A 312 5.73 1.82 -3.86
C GLU A 312 4.43 1.02 -3.90
N ASP A 313 4.23 0.26 -4.98
CA ASP A 313 3.13 -0.69 -5.18
C ASP A 313 1.79 -0.31 -4.51
N PRO A 314 1.20 0.84 -4.89
CA PRO A 314 0.02 1.35 -4.20
C PRO A 314 -1.16 0.39 -4.34
N THR A 315 -1.80 0.08 -3.21
CA THR A 315 -3.07 -0.66 -3.23
C THR A 315 -4.12 0.10 -4.06
N PRO A 316 -5.15 -0.57 -4.62
CA PRO A 316 -6.20 0.12 -5.37
C PRO A 316 -6.89 1.24 -4.57
N GLN A 317 -6.97 1.08 -3.24
CA GLN A 317 -7.55 2.09 -2.35
C GLN A 317 -6.63 3.31 -2.22
N LEU A 318 -5.33 3.10 -2.01
CA LEU A 318 -4.33 4.17 -1.94
C LEU A 318 -4.20 4.89 -3.29
N GLN A 319 -4.23 4.15 -4.40
CA GLN A 319 -4.19 4.74 -5.74
C GLN A 319 -5.39 5.64 -6.01
N ARG A 320 -6.61 5.24 -5.60
CA ARG A 320 -7.81 6.10 -5.71
C ARG A 320 -7.69 7.38 -4.88
N LEU A 321 -7.16 7.26 -3.66
CA LEU A 321 -6.92 8.41 -2.78
C LEU A 321 -5.93 9.40 -3.41
N ARG A 322 -4.82 8.87 -3.95
CA ARG A 322 -3.80 9.63 -4.66
C ARG A 322 -4.34 10.28 -5.92
N ASP A 323 -5.10 9.56 -6.75
CA ASP A 323 -5.72 10.11 -7.95
C ASP A 323 -6.62 11.31 -7.61
N ALA A 324 -7.47 11.18 -6.58
CA ALA A 324 -8.35 12.26 -6.17
C ALA A 324 -7.58 13.50 -5.64
N ALA A 325 -6.51 13.29 -4.87
CA ALA A 325 -5.68 14.38 -4.36
C ALA A 325 -4.91 15.09 -5.49
N ASP A 326 -4.34 14.32 -6.42
CA ASP A 326 -3.44 14.84 -7.46
C ASP A 326 -4.24 15.50 -8.58
N VAL A 327 -5.43 14.99 -8.91
CA VAL A 327 -6.37 15.65 -9.84
C VAL A 327 -6.85 16.97 -9.24
N ARG A 328 -7.15 17.05 -7.93
CA ARG A 328 -7.48 18.34 -7.28
C ARG A 328 -6.32 19.33 -7.37
N ALA A 329 -5.10 18.88 -7.09
CA ALA A 329 -3.91 19.73 -7.20
C ALA A 329 -3.72 20.27 -8.63
N MET A 330 -3.85 19.40 -9.64
CA MET A 330 -3.74 19.81 -11.05
C MET A 330 -4.92 20.66 -11.53
N THR A 331 -6.12 20.46 -10.99
CA THR A 331 -7.29 21.33 -11.26
C THR A 331 -7.04 22.75 -10.78
N ASN A 332 -6.39 22.89 -9.62
CA ASN A 332 -6.06 24.18 -9.03
C ASN A 332 -4.86 24.87 -9.69
N ALA A 333 -4.25 24.25 -10.71
CA ALA A 333 -3.15 24.84 -11.49
C ALA A 333 -3.69 25.44 -12.82
N PRO A 334 -3.79 26.77 -12.94
CA PRO A 334 -4.37 27.42 -14.11
C PRO A 334 -3.66 27.07 -15.42
N GLU A 335 -2.34 26.92 -15.40
CA GLU A 335 -1.52 26.55 -16.56
C GLU A 335 -1.86 25.16 -17.07
N VAL A 336 -2.08 24.21 -16.15
CA VAL A 336 -2.49 22.85 -16.49
C VAL A 336 -3.90 22.85 -17.08
N MET A 337 -4.85 23.54 -16.44
CA MET A 337 -6.22 23.61 -16.94
C MET A 337 -6.34 24.36 -18.28
N ALA A 338 -5.48 25.35 -18.54
CA ALA A 338 -5.38 25.98 -19.84
C ALA A 338 -4.90 25.00 -20.92
N ALA A 339 -3.90 24.17 -20.62
CA ALA A 339 -3.43 23.11 -21.52
C ALA A 339 -4.54 22.08 -21.80
N VAL A 340 -5.26 21.63 -20.76
CA VAL A 340 -6.41 20.70 -20.89
C VAL A 340 -7.45 21.26 -21.84
N ARG A 341 -7.85 22.53 -21.67
CA ARG A 341 -8.83 23.19 -22.56
C ARG A 341 -8.34 23.26 -24.01
N THR A 342 -7.08 23.62 -24.23
CA THR A 342 -6.49 23.69 -25.57
C THR A 342 -6.51 22.33 -26.26
N CYS A 343 -6.09 21.26 -25.58
CA CYS A 343 -6.13 19.90 -26.11
C CYS A 343 -7.57 19.44 -26.38
N ALA A 344 -8.50 19.71 -25.45
CA ALA A 344 -9.92 19.36 -25.62
C ALA A 344 -10.56 20.09 -26.81
N MET A 345 -10.26 21.38 -27.00
CA MET A 345 -10.75 22.16 -28.16
C MET A 345 -10.16 21.63 -29.48
N ALA A 346 -8.87 21.29 -29.49
CA ALA A 346 -8.24 20.69 -30.67
C ALA A 346 -8.86 19.33 -31.01
N ALA A 347 -9.13 18.49 -30.02
CA ALA A 347 -9.81 17.21 -30.20
C ALA A 347 -11.26 17.38 -30.70
N ALA A 348 -11.98 18.38 -30.20
CA ALA A 348 -13.35 18.69 -30.65
C ALA A 348 -13.41 19.18 -32.10
N ALA A 349 -12.32 19.74 -32.62
CA ALA A 349 -12.21 20.20 -34.00
C ALA A 349 -11.82 19.09 -35.00
N LEU A 350 -11.59 17.87 -34.54
CA LEU A 350 -11.26 16.74 -35.41
C LEU A 350 -12.41 16.46 -36.40
N PRO A 351 -12.09 16.15 -37.67
CA PRO A 351 -13.11 15.82 -38.66
C PRO A 351 -13.84 14.53 -38.26
N ARG A 352 -15.16 14.49 -38.46
CA ARG A 352 -15.91 13.23 -38.35
C ARG A 352 -15.40 12.29 -39.42
N HIS A 353 -14.98 11.08 -39.03
CA HIS A 353 -14.54 10.08 -39.98
C HIS A 353 -15.69 9.74 -40.93
N VAL A 354 -15.53 10.04 -42.23
CA VAL A 354 -16.42 9.56 -43.28
C VAL A 354 -16.00 8.13 -43.58
N PRO A 355 -16.88 7.12 -43.53
CA PRO A 355 -16.50 5.74 -43.86
C PRO A 355 -15.97 5.70 -45.29
N ALA A 356 -14.70 5.33 -45.46
CA ALA A 356 -14.15 5.07 -46.77
C ALA A 356 -14.84 3.84 -47.36
N GLY A 357 -15.49 3.99 -48.52
CA GLY A 357 -15.95 2.87 -49.31
C GLY A 357 -14.77 1.92 -49.60
N THR A 358 -14.92 0.65 -49.22
CA THR A 358 -14.16 -0.52 -49.68
C THR A 358 -12.85 -0.23 -50.41
N GLY A 359 -11.77 -0.04 -49.64
CA GLY A 359 -10.41 0.10 -50.17
C GLY A 359 -9.45 0.45 -49.05
N GLY A 360 -8.78 -0.55 -48.49
CA GLY A 360 -7.92 -0.37 -47.32
C GLY A 360 -6.74 0.56 -47.57
N THR A 361 -6.57 1.53 -46.67
CA THR A 361 -5.29 2.15 -46.30
C THR A 361 -5.39 2.58 -44.83
N ALA A 362 -4.26 2.50 -44.12
CA ALA A 362 -4.09 2.74 -42.69
C ALA A 362 -4.92 3.90 -42.12
N ALA A 363 -5.39 3.75 -40.87
CA ALA A 363 -5.94 4.84 -40.08
C ALA A 363 -5.06 6.09 -40.24
N SER A 364 -5.64 7.17 -40.73
CA SER A 364 -4.93 8.43 -40.94
C SER A 364 -4.27 8.88 -39.65
N ASP A 365 -3.01 9.30 -39.70
CA ASP A 365 -2.23 9.89 -38.59
C ASP A 365 -2.86 11.20 -38.04
N GLU A 366 -4.01 11.61 -38.60
CA GLU A 366 -4.81 12.76 -38.19
C GLU A 366 -5.44 12.53 -36.81
N GLY A 367 -5.03 13.35 -35.84
CA GLY A 367 -5.53 13.32 -34.45
C GLY A 367 -4.66 12.55 -33.46
N LYS A 368 -3.63 11.84 -33.95
CA LYS A 368 -2.68 11.14 -33.08
C LYS A 368 -1.97 12.12 -32.15
N GLY A 369 -2.11 11.87 -30.85
CA GLY A 369 -1.47 12.68 -29.82
C GLY A 369 -2.11 14.05 -29.58
N VAL A 370 -3.28 14.37 -30.17
CA VAL A 370 -3.95 15.67 -29.93
C VAL A 370 -4.30 15.89 -28.44
N LEU A 371 -4.55 14.79 -27.72
CA LEU A 371 -4.82 14.75 -26.29
C LEU A 371 -3.57 14.44 -25.44
N GLU A 372 -2.37 14.40 -26.02
CA GLU A 372 -1.15 14.22 -25.23
C GLU A 372 -0.92 15.38 -24.27
N MET A 373 -0.46 15.05 -23.07
CA MET A 373 -0.05 16.06 -22.10
C MET A 373 1.13 16.87 -22.66
N PRO A 374 0.97 18.20 -22.83
CA PRO A 374 2.07 19.03 -23.29
C PRO A 374 3.27 18.97 -22.34
N ARG A 375 4.49 19.03 -22.87
CA ARG A 375 5.73 18.98 -22.06
C ARG A 375 5.78 20.05 -20.97
N ALA A 376 5.22 21.23 -21.21
CA ALA A 376 5.14 22.30 -20.22
C ALA A 376 4.22 21.93 -19.04
N ALA A 377 3.06 21.32 -19.31
CA ALA A 377 2.15 20.83 -18.27
C ALA A 377 2.79 19.65 -17.50
N ALA A 378 3.47 18.74 -18.20
CA ALA A 378 4.21 17.65 -17.57
C ALA A 378 5.34 18.17 -16.64
N LYS A 379 6.09 19.17 -17.11
CA LYS A 379 7.14 19.85 -16.32
C LYS A 379 6.53 20.53 -15.09
N PHE A 380 5.42 21.25 -15.24
CA PHE A 380 4.74 21.90 -14.13
C PHE A 380 4.26 20.87 -13.08
N ALA A 381 3.59 19.81 -13.52
CA ALA A 381 3.12 18.75 -12.63
C ALA A 381 4.26 18.10 -11.83
N ARG A 382 5.42 17.87 -12.47
CA ARG A 382 6.60 17.32 -11.80
C ARG A 382 7.28 18.34 -10.90
N ASP A 383 7.60 19.52 -11.41
CA ASP A 383 8.51 20.44 -10.73
C ASP A 383 7.80 21.21 -9.60
N GLU A 384 6.56 21.65 -9.83
CA GLU A 384 5.77 22.46 -8.89
C GLU A 384 4.89 21.59 -7.99
N LEU A 385 4.24 20.57 -8.56
CA LEU A 385 3.34 19.72 -7.79
C LEU A 385 4.02 18.44 -7.29
N LYS A 386 5.25 18.11 -7.70
CA LYS A 386 5.95 16.85 -7.36
C LYS A 386 5.20 15.59 -7.79
N ILE A 387 4.34 15.66 -8.80
CA ILE A 387 3.62 14.51 -9.34
C ILE A 387 4.54 13.78 -10.33
N CYS A 388 4.87 12.51 -10.04
CA CYS A 388 5.69 11.70 -10.94
C CYS A 388 4.99 11.42 -12.28
N ALA A 389 5.76 11.17 -13.34
CA ALA A 389 5.23 11.08 -14.70
C ALA A 389 4.09 10.05 -14.90
N PRO A 390 4.16 8.81 -14.35
CA PRO A 390 3.04 7.87 -14.46
C PRO A 390 1.74 8.40 -13.81
N GLN A 391 1.86 9.05 -12.65
CA GLN A 391 0.72 9.64 -11.96
C GLN A 391 0.16 10.85 -12.70
N ALA A 392 1.03 11.69 -13.27
CA ALA A 392 0.63 12.86 -14.05
C ALA A 392 -0.19 12.46 -15.29
N ALA A 393 0.19 11.35 -15.95
CA ALA A 393 -0.57 10.82 -17.09
C ALA A 393 -2.00 10.37 -16.68
N ARG A 394 -2.14 9.67 -15.55
CA ARG A 394 -3.45 9.28 -14.99
C ARG A 394 -4.31 10.50 -14.67
N CYS A 395 -3.73 11.50 -14.01
CA CYS A 395 -4.44 12.72 -13.64
C CYS A 395 -4.83 13.54 -14.89
N TRP A 396 -3.98 13.58 -15.90
CA TRP A 396 -4.27 14.22 -17.18
C TRP A 396 -5.47 13.59 -17.89
N GLU A 397 -5.53 12.24 -17.95
CA GLU A 397 -6.69 11.51 -18.46
C GLU A 397 -7.97 11.87 -17.69
N ALA A 398 -7.91 11.96 -16.37
CA ALA A 398 -9.04 12.39 -15.54
C ALA A 398 -9.51 13.81 -15.86
N LEU A 399 -8.60 14.77 -16.00
CA LEU A 399 -8.96 16.15 -16.33
C LEU A 399 -9.61 16.26 -17.72
N LEU A 400 -9.08 15.54 -18.71
CA LEU A 400 -9.68 15.47 -20.05
C LEU A 400 -11.07 14.85 -20.01
N TYR A 401 -11.22 13.71 -19.33
CA TYR A 401 -12.50 13.02 -19.16
C TYR A 401 -13.54 13.92 -18.49
N MET A 402 -13.16 14.58 -17.39
CA MET A 402 -14.04 15.50 -16.66
C MET A 402 -14.42 16.73 -17.50
N THR A 403 -13.48 17.26 -18.29
CA THR A 403 -13.73 18.38 -19.21
C THR A 403 -14.70 17.98 -20.31
N ALA A 404 -14.53 16.81 -20.92
CA ALA A 404 -15.43 16.28 -21.95
C ALA A 404 -16.85 16.04 -21.41
N LYS A 405 -16.96 15.43 -20.22
CA LYS A 405 -18.23 15.19 -19.54
C LYS A 405 -18.96 16.49 -19.22
N LYS A 406 -18.25 17.50 -18.72
CA LYS A 406 -18.81 18.83 -18.43
C LYS A 406 -19.29 19.55 -19.70
N ALA A 407 -18.64 19.32 -20.83
CA ALA A 407 -19.02 19.88 -22.13
C ALA A 407 -20.16 19.10 -22.84
N GLY A 408 -20.58 17.95 -22.32
CA GLY A 408 -21.57 17.09 -22.98
C GLY A 408 -21.07 16.50 -24.30
N ALA A 409 -19.77 16.19 -24.39
CA ALA A 409 -19.18 15.62 -25.60
C ALA A 409 -19.78 14.23 -25.91
N PRO A 410 -20.15 13.91 -27.17
CA PRO A 410 -20.66 12.60 -27.53
C PRO A 410 -19.61 11.49 -27.37
N ASP A 411 -20.04 10.34 -26.84
CA ASP A 411 -19.20 9.16 -26.63
C ASP A 411 -18.71 8.51 -27.94
N ASP A 412 -19.36 8.81 -29.06
CA ASP A 412 -19.04 8.32 -30.41
C ASP A 412 -18.29 9.35 -31.27
N SER A 413 -17.79 10.43 -30.66
CA SER A 413 -17.06 11.50 -31.37
C SER A 413 -15.62 11.12 -31.72
N PRO A 414 -14.99 11.77 -32.73
CA PRO A 414 -13.55 11.63 -32.97
C PRO A 414 -12.69 11.96 -31.74
N ALA A 415 -13.15 12.89 -30.89
CA ALA A 415 -12.49 13.21 -29.63
C ALA A 415 -12.55 12.04 -28.63
N ALA A 416 -13.68 11.33 -28.56
CA ALA A 416 -13.82 10.13 -27.74
C ALA A 416 -12.90 9.01 -28.23
N ALA A 417 -12.79 8.79 -29.55
CA ALA A 417 -11.85 7.83 -30.14
C ALA A 417 -10.38 8.18 -29.81
N ALA A 418 -10.00 9.46 -29.93
CA ALA A 418 -8.66 9.94 -29.55
C ALA A 418 -8.38 9.74 -28.06
N PHE A 419 -9.38 9.89 -27.20
CA PHE A 419 -9.26 9.65 -25.76
C PHE A 419 -9.06 8.17 -25.45
N GLN A 420 -9.82 7.28 -26.09
CA GLN A 420 -9.64 5.83 -25.96
C GLN A 420 -8.23 5.41 -26.39
N GLU A 421 -7.74 5.94 -27.52
CA GLU A 421 -6.38 5.67 -27.99
C GLU A 421 -5.32 6.12 -26.98
N LEU A 422 -5.48 7.31 -26.38
CA LEU A 422 -4.58 7.82 -25.35
C LEU A 422 -4.46 6.86 -24.16
N VAL A 423 -5.60 6.42 -23.62
CA VAL A 423 -5.66 5.49 -22.48
C VAL A 423 -5.07 4.12 -22.86
N ILE A 424 -5.49 3.55 -24.00
CA ILE A 424 -5.00 2.26 -24.48
C ILE A 424 -3.48 2.29 -24.66
N ARG A 425 -2.92 3.37 -25.21
CA ARG A 425 -1.48 3.51 -25.39
C ARG A 425 -0.74 3.54 -24.06
N ARG A 426 -1.26 4.23 -23.04
CA ARG A 426 -0.68 4.20 -21.69
C ARG A 426 -0.73 2.80 -21.10
N LEU A 427 -1.87 2.12 -21.18
CA LEU A 427 -2.05 0.78 -20.63
C LEU A 427 -1.15 -0.25 -21.32
N LYS A 428 -1.02 -0.19 -22.66
CA LYS A 428 -0.06 -1.01 -23.42
C LYS A 428 1.39 -0.75 -22.98
N ALA A 429 1.76 0.51 -22.76
CA ALA A 429 3.10 0.84 -22.29
C ALA A 429 3.38 0.34 -20.86
N LEU A 430 2.35 0.24 -20.01
CA LEU A 430 2.46 -0.17 -18.61
C LEU A 430 2.39 -1.70 -18.42
N HIS A 431 1.52 -2.39 -19.16
CA HIS A 431 1.19 -3.80 -18.94
C HIS A 431 1.56 -4.73 -20.09
N CYS A 432 1.77 -4.19 -21.29
CA CYS A 432 2.11 -4.97 -22.48
C CYS A 432 3.53 -4.71 -22.97
N SER A 433 4.39 -4.09 -22.13
CA SER A 433 5.82 -3.97 -22.44
C SER A 433 6.46 -5.35 -22.40
N ASP A 434 7.24 -5.66 -23.44
CA ASP A 434 7.99 -6.91 -23.48
C ASP A 434 9.14 -6.81 -22.47
N ALA A 435 8.96 -7.45 -21.31
CA ALA A 435 9.95 -7.49 -20.25
C ALA A 435 11.32 -7.97 -20.74
N ARG A 436 11.37 -8.85 -21.76
CA ARG A 436 12.63 -9.31 -22.38
C ARG A 436 13.30 -8.19 -23.18
N ARG A 437 12.53 -7.42 -23.95
CA ARG A 437 13.04 -6.25 -24.69
C ARG A 437 13.61 -5.20 -23.73
N ASP A 438 12.90 -4.93 -22.64
CA ASP A 438 13.28 -3.89 -21.69
C ASP A 438 14.47 -4.33 -20.81
N ALA A 439 14.53 -5.61 -20.38
CA ALA A 439 15.68 -6.21 -19.69
C ALA A 439 16.95 -6.23 -20.55
N GLY A 440 16.82 -6.49 -21.85
CA GLY A 440 17.96 -6.48 -22.80
C GLY A 440 18.70 -5.14 -22.87
N SER A 441 18.04 -4.04 -22.50
CA SER A 441 18.61 -2.68 -22.46
C SER A 441 19.23 -2.29 -21.12
N LYS A 442 19.02 -3.07 -20.05
CA LYS A 442 19.50 -2.77 -18.69
C LYS A 442 20.79 -3.55 -18.39
N ARG A 443 21.66 -2.98 -17.57
CA ARG A 443 22.89 -3.60 -17.06
C ARG A 443 23.02 -3.32 -15.58
N VAL A 444 23.44 -4.34 -14.83
CA VAL A 444 23.77 -4.27 -13.40
C VAL A 444 25.29 -4.25 -13.27
N TYR A 445 25.81 -3.21 -12.62
CA TYR A 445 27.22 -3.06 -12.30
C TYR A 445 27.37 -3.18 -10.79
N ASN A 446 27.97 -4.29 -10.34
CA ASN A 446 28.31 -4.48 -8.93
C ASN A 446 29.54 -3.63 -8.59
N HIS A 447 29.60 -3.06 -7.38
CA HIS A 447 30.75 -2.27 -6.98
C HIS A 447 32.02 -3.14 -6.96
N ALA A 448 33.07 -2.70 -7.67
CA ALA A 448 34.24 -3.51 -8.01
C ALA A 448 35.24 -3.77 -6.85
N GLN A 449 34.82 -3.64 -5.58
CA GLN A 449 35.73 -3.80 -4.42
C GLN A 449 35.21 -4.70 -3.29
N GLY A 450 34.29 -5.63 -3.57
CA GLY A 450 34.10 -6.83 -2.74
C GLY A 450 33.92 -6.61 -1.24
N ARG A 451 33.34 -5.48 -0.81
CA ARG A 451 33.11 -5.17 0.60
C ARG A 451 31.65 -5.14 1.01
N ASP A 452 30.73 -5.03 0.06
CA ASP A 452 29.30 -5.19 0.35
C ASP A 452 28.55 -5.59 -0.92
N ASP A 453 27.92 -6.77 -0.92
CA ASP A 453 27.11 -7.25 -2.04
C ASP A 453 25.79 -6.45 -2.19
N ARG A 454 25.54 -5.48 -1.29
CA ARG A 454 24.37 -4.59 -1.28
C ARG A 454 24.53 -3.34 -2.15
N GLU A 455 25.72 -3.07 -2.70
CA GLU A 455 25.97 -1.87 -3.53
C GLU A 455 26.09 -2.21 -5.04
N PHE A 456 25.02 -1.93 -5.79
CA PHE A 456 24.99 -2.07 -7.26
C PHE A 456 24.38 -0.84 -7.94
N VAL A 457 24.74 -0.65 -9.22
CA VAL A 457 24.12 0.36 -10.08
C VAL A 457 23.45 -0.35 -11.25
N MET A 458 22.14 -0.16 -11.41
CA MET A 458 21.41 -0.58 -12.60
C MET A 458 21.21 0.63 -13.53
N CYS A 459 21.69 0.54 -14.77
CA CYS A 459 21.50 1.58 -15.77
C CYS A 459 21.21 1.01 -17.15
N ARG A 460 20.78 1.86 -18.09
CA ARG A 460 20.65 1.45 -19.50
C ARG A 460 22.04 1.40 -20.14
N GLY A 461 22.37 0.28 -20.76
CA GLY A 461 23.67 0.06 -21.38
C GLY A 461 23.66 -1.11 -22.34
N VAL A 462 24.52 -1.05 -23.35
CA VAL A 462 24.69 -2.12 -24.35
C VAL A 462 25.97 -2.93 -24.14
N ALA A 463 26.90 -2.49 -23.29
CA ALA A 463 28.19 -3.13 -23.03
C ALA A 463 28.66 -2.96 -21.57
N GLY A 464 29.33 -3.98 -21.02
CA GLY A 464 29.72 -4.07 -19.60
C GLY A 464 28.55 -4.39 -18.67
N GLY A 465 28.84 -4.78 -17.42
CA GLY A 465 27.82 -5.18 -16.43
C GLY A 465 27.14 -6.52 -16.74
N GLN A 466 26.41 -7.07 -15.78
CA GLN A 466 25.60 -8.28 -15.95
C GLN A 466 24.18 -7.91 -16.43
N ALA A 467 23.60 -8.73 -17.30
CA ALA A 467 22.18 -8.61 -17.62
C ALA A 467 21.35 -9.02 -16.39
N PRO A 468 20.16 -8.42 -16.16
CA PRO A 468 19.28 -8.89 -15.11
C PRO A 468 18.81 -10.31 -15.41
N ASP A 469 18.87 -11.20 -14.42
CA ASP A 469 18.20 -12.50 -14.50
C ASP A 469 16.69 -12.29 -14.51
N MET A 470 16.01 -12.95 -15.44
CA MET A 470 14.56 -12.87 -15.60
C MET A 470 13.99 -14.27 -15.34
N GLU A 471 13.08 -14.39 -14.39
CA GLU A 471 12.30 -15.61 -14.21
C GLU A 471 11.27 -15.74 -15.34
N GLU A 472 11.06 -16.97 -15.83
CA GLU A 472 10.09 -17.25 -16.88
C GLU A 472 8.70 -17.43 -16.27
N ASP A 473 7.86 -16.40 -16.37
CA ASP A 473 6.45 -16.51 -15.99
C ASP A 473 5.69 -17.43 -16.98
N GLY A 474 5.12 -18.51 -16.46
CA GLY A 474 4.20 -19.42 -17.16
C GLY A 474 2.79 -18.83 -17.32
N ASP A 475 2.04 -19.39 -18.28
CA ASP A 475 0.65 -19.07 -18.67
C ASP A 475 0.24 -17.59 -18.64
N LYS A 476 0.59 -16.88 -19.72
CA LYS A 476 0.11 -15.51 -19.95
C LYS A 476 -1.30 -15.57 -20.53
N ALA A 477 -2.27 -15.03 -19.79
CA ALA A 477 -3.59 -14.68 -20.31
C ALA A 477 -3.45 -13.85 -21.60
N ASP A 478 -4.45 -13.91 -22.50
CA ASP A 478 -4.43 -13.17 -23.76
C ASP A 478 -4.18 -11.67 -23.47
N PRO A 479 -3.08 -11.08 -23.96
CA PRO A 479 -2.78 -9.67 -23.73
C PRO A 479 -3.91 -8.72 -24.15
N ALA A 480 -4.76 -9.13 -25.10
CA ALA A 480 -5.92 -8.35 -25.52
C ALA A 480 -7.04 -8.34 -24.47
N GLU A 481 -7.31 -9.47 -23.81
CA GLU A 481 -8.34 -9.61 -22.77
C GLU A 481 -7.93 -8.82 -21.52
N VAL A 482 -6.68 -9.01 -21.06
CA VAL A 482 -6.11 -8.27 -19.92
C VAL A 482 -6.14 -6.76 -20.16
N LEU A 483 -5.83 -6.31 -21.39
CA LEU A 483 -5.88 -4.89 -21.74
C LEU A 483 -7.32 -4.34 -21.74
N ALA A 484 -8.31 -5.14 -22.13
CA ALA A 484 -9.71 -4.74 -22.10
C ALA A 484 -10.20 -4.55 -20.65
N ASP A 485 -9.83 -5.44 -19.74
CA ASP A 485 -10.14 -5.31 -18.31
C ASP A 485 -9.52 -4.06 -17.70
N TYR A 486 -8.22 -3.82 -17.95
CA TYR A 486 -7.55 -2.60 -17.48
C TYR A 486 -8.17 -1.32 -18.05
N PHE A 487 -8.65 -1.38 -19.30
CA PHE A 487 -9.35 -0.26 -19.92
C PHE A 487 -10.70 -0.01 -19.22
N HIS A 488 -11.47 -1.08 -18.97
CA HIS A 488 -12.74 -0.99 -18.24
C HIS A 488 -12.55 -0.40 -16.83
N ASP A 489 -11.57 -0.91 -16.08
CA ASP A 489 -11.22 -0.41 -14.75
C ASP A 489 -10.80 1.06 -14.78
N THR A 490 -10.01 1.45 -15.79
CA THR A 490 -9.62 2.84 -15.98
C THR A 490 -10.84 3.72 -16.20
N MET A 491 -11.75 3.35 -17.11
CA MET A 491 -12.96 4.13 -17.39
C MET A 491 -13.89 4.22 -16.16
N SER A 492 -14.03 3.15 -15.39
CA SER A 492 -14.76 3.12 -14.14
C SER A 492 -14.16 4.08 -13.11
N ASN A 493 -12.84 4.07 -12.94
CA ASN A 493 -12.14 4.99 -12.04
C ASN A 493 -12.28 6.46 -12.47
N LEU A 494 -12.20 6.76 -13.78
CA LEU A 494 -12.40 8.12 -14.29
C LEU A 494 -13.83 8.62 -14.03
N ALA A 495 -14.84 7.76 -14.20
CA ALA A 495 -16.23 8.08 -13.89
C ALA A 495 -16.42 8.37 -12.39
N TRP A 496 -15.80 7.57 -11.52
CA TRP A 496 -15.78 7.81 -10.08
C TRP A 496 -15.08 9.14 -9.72
N LEU A 497 -13.88 9.40 -10.25
CA LEU A 497 -13.15 10.66 -10.04
C LEU A 497 -13.98 11.88 -10.45
N ALA A 498 -14.69 11.80 -11.58
CA ALA A 498 -15.57 12.86 -12.04
C ALA A 498 -16.66 13.22 -11.01
N SER A 499 -17.15 12.23 -10.25
CA SER A 499 -18.12 12.45 -9.17
C SER A 499 -17.49 12.97 -7.88
N ALA A 500 -16.25 12.54 -7.57
CA ALA A 500 -15.59 12.77 -6.29
C ALA A 500 -14.79 14.10 -6.23
N VAL A 501 -14.27 14.58 -7.36
CA VAL A 501 -13.40 15.77 -7.40
C VAL A 501 -14.17 17.05 -7.73
N LYS A 502 -15.31 16.97 -8.43
CA LYS A 502 -16.18 18.11 -8.85
C LYS A 502 -15.39 19.32 -9.40
N ILE A 503 -15.15 19.35 -10.71
CA ILE A 503 -14.52 20.48 -11.45
C ILE A 503 -15.55 21.49 -11.96
#